data_AF-A8X8H4-F1
#
_entry.id   AF-A8X8H4-F1
#
_cell.length_a   1.000
_cell.length_b   1.000
_cell.length_c   1.000
_cell.angle_alpha   90.00
_cell.angle_beta   90.00
_cell.angle_gamma   90.00
#
_symmetry.space_group_name_H-M   'P 1'
#
loop_
_entity.id
_entity.type
_entity.pdbx_description
1 polymer ?
#
loop_
_entity_poly.entity_id
_entity_poly.type
_entity_poly.pdbx_seq_one_letter_code
_entity_poly.pdbx_strand_id
1 'polypeptide(L)'
;MFGKEPKWLHLVEMIEHYKLQGVSKFYFYDREIGLYDTFLLKYYADKKEEVELIEIPPIYFDAVSQQLLAIADCHLRNRLFSNWTNFSDIDERMMMTEEKETLREFLQDSISDKNGAVMFAQRWIFKYEKLPQKFENYQQALP
;
A
#
# COMPACT_ATOMS: atom_id res chain seq x y z
N MET A 1 11.41 -4.25 -5.28
CA MET A 1 11.22 -4.02 -3.82
C MET A 1 12.52 -4.28 -3.06
N PHE A 2 12.79 -3.56 -1.97
CA PHE A 2 14.05 -3.74 -1.21
C PHE A 2 14.02 -4.96 -0.28
N GLY A 3 15.18 -5.60 -0.12
CA GLY A 3 15.38 -6.78 0.73
C GLY A 3 15.18 -8.11 0.00
N LYS A 4 15.66 -9.20 0.62
CA LYS A 4 15.60 -10.57 0.04
C LYS A 4 14.41 -11.39 0.56
N GLU A 5 13.67 -10.85 1.51
CA GLU A 5 12.52 -11.53 2.09
C GLU A 5 11.31 -11.45 1.15
N PRO A 6 10.54 -12.53 1.00
CA PRO A 6 9.31 -12.50 0.23
C PRO A 6 8.35 -11.45 0.77
N LYS A 7 7.73 -10.66 -0.12
CA LYS A 7 6.85 -9.54 0.27
C LYS A 7 5.37 -9.85 0.12
N TRP A 8 5.01 -10.98 -0.51
CA TRP A 8 3.64 -11.40 -0.77
C TRP A 8 2.71 -11.29 0.46
N LEU A 9 3.13 -11.71 1.65
CA LEU A 9 2.25 -11.63 2.82
C LEU A 9 2.03 -10.17 3.26
N HIS A 10 3.09 -9.34 3.24
CA HIS A 10 2.95 -7.90 3.50
C HIS A 10 2.05 -7.21 2.48
N LEU A 11 2.10 -7.64 1.22
CA LEU A 11 1.24 -7.13 0.15
C LEU A 11 -0.23 -7.47 0.43
N VAL A 12 -0.54 -8.73 0.78
CA VAL A 12 -1.91 -9.12 1.18
C VAL A 12 -2.36 -8.31 2.39
N GLU A 13 -1.56 -8.30 3.45
CA GLU A 13 -1.86 -7.56 4.69
C GLU A 13 -2.13 -6.08 4.39
N MET A 14 -1.33 -5.44 3.53
CA MET A 14 -1.49 -4.02 3.20
C MET A 14 -2.78 -3.77 2.42
N ILE A 15 -3.04 -4.57 1.38
CA ILE A 15 -4.22 -4.39 0.52
C ILE A 15 -5.49 -4.60 1.35
N GLU A 16 -5.60 -5.72 2.06
CA GLU A 16 -6.79 -6.02 2.86
C GLU A 16 -6.96 -5.03 4.02
N HIS A 17 -5.88 -4.63 4.70
CA HIS A 17 -5.93 -3.61 5.75
C HIS A 17 -6.50 -2.29 5.24
N TYR A 18 -5.93 -1.75 4.16
CA TYR A 18 -6.37 -0.45 3.66
C TYR A 18 -7.75 -0.49 3.00
N LYS A 19 -8.18 -1.64 2.48
CA LYS A 19 -9.58 -1.85 2.08
C LYS A 19 -10.54 -1.71 3.25
N LEU A 20 -10.21 -2.29 4.40
CA LEU A 20 -10.99 -2.10 5.63
C LEU A 20 -11.00 -0.64 6.09
N GLN A 21 -9.92 0.12 5.81
CA GLN A 21 -9.85 1.55 6.07
C GLN A 21 -10.56 2.43 5.00
N GLY A 22 -11.12 1.83 3.95
CA GLY A 22 -11.91 2.52 2.93
C GLY A 22 -11.16 2.90 1.64
N VAL A 23 -9.94 2.38 1.42
CA VAL A 23 -9.19 2.57 0.16
C VAL A 23 -9.83 1.74 -0.96
N SER A 24 -10.04 2.37 -2.12
CA SER A 24 -10.72 1.78 -3.27
C SER A 24 -9.80 1.39 -4.43
N LYS A 25 -8.60 1.95 -4.52
CA LYS A 25 -7.64 1.71 -5.60
C LYS A 25 -6.21 1.74 -5.08
N PHE A 26 -5.38 0.83 -5.58
CA PHE A 26 -3.99 0.67 -5.19
C PHE A 26 -3.07 0.81 -6.40
N TYR A 27 -1.99 1.57 -6.24
CA TYR A 27 -0.93 1.73 -7.23
C TYR A 27 0.37 1.22 -6.65
N PHE A 28 0.90 0.15 -7.21
CA PHE A 28 2.19 -0.41 -6.81
C PHE A 28 3.26 -0.02 -7.80
N TYR A 29 4.22 0.76 -7.32
CA TYR A 29 5.38 1.20 -8.09
C TYR A 29 6.54 0.28 -7.79
N ASP A 30 7.06 -0.40 -8.81
CA ASP A 30 8.16 -1.31 -8.62
C ASP A 30 9.11 -1.37 -9.81
N ARG A 31 10.39 -1.61 -9.53
CA ARG A 31 11.42 -1.87 -10.56
C ARG A 31 11.74 -3.35 -10.73
N GLU A 32 11.81 -4.08 -9.63
CA GLU A 32 12.20 -5.48 -9.58
C GLU A 32 11.31 -6.20 -8.58
N ILE A 33 10.32 -6.90 -9.14
CA ILE A 33 9.28 -7.57 -8.37
C ILE A 33 9.58 -9.07 -8.35
N GLY A 34 9.50 -9.68 -7.16
CA GLY A 34 9.65 -11.12 -7.02
C GLY A 34 8.57 -11.88 -7.80
N LEU A 35 8.87 -13.12 -8.19
CA LEU A 35 7.92 -13.97 -8.93
C LEU A 35 6.59 -14.15 -8.17
N TYR A 36 6.65 -14.46 -6.87
CA TYR A 36 5.45 -14.62 -6.03
C TYR A 36 4.68 -13.32 -5.84
N ASP A 37 5.39 -12.21 -5.61
CA ASP A 37 4.81 -10.89 -5.46
C ASP A 37 4.07 -10.47 -6.75
N THR A 38 4.65 -10.79 -7.92
CA THR A 38 4.04 -10.56 -9.23
C THR A 38 2.76 -11.37 -9.40
N PHE A 39 2.78 -12.67 -9.07
CA PHE A 39 1.60 -13.52 -9.19
C PHE A 39 0.44 -13.01 -8.32
N LEU A 40 0.76 -12.62 -7.08
CA LEU A 40 -0.22 -12.07 -6.16
C LEU A 40 -0.82 -10.75 -6.68
N LEU A 41 0.04 -9.80 -7.08
CA LEU A 41 -0.44 -8.49 -7.54
C LEU A 41 -1.21 -8.59 -8.85
N LYS A 42 -0.83 -9.50 -9.75
CA LYS A 42 -1.63 -9.83 -10.95
C LYS A 42 -2.99 -10.43 -10.59
N TYR A 43 -3.06 -11.28 -9.56
CA TYR A 43 -4.35 -11.79 -9.09
C TYR A 43 -5.27 -10.65 -8.63
N TYR A 44 -4.77 -9.69 -7.85
CA TYR A 44 -5.56 -8.52 -7.45
C TYR A 44 -5.90 -7.60 -8.64
N ALA A 45 -4.99 -7.42 -9.59
CA ALA A 45 -5.25 -6.62 -10.79
C ALA A 45 -6.33 -7.27 -11.67
N ASP A 46 -6.19 -8.55 -12.03
CA ASP A 46 -7.02 -9.22 -13.02
C ASP A 46 -8.38 -9.69 -12.48
N LYS A 47 -8.47 -9.99 -11.17
CA LYS A 47 -9.69 -10.56 -10.57
C LYS A 47 -10.50 -9.58 -9.74
N LYS A 48 -9.86 -8.56 -9.20
CA LYS A 48 -10.52 -7.56 -8.35
C LYS A 48 -10.55 -6.18 -8.98
N GLU A 49 -9.71 -5.92 -9.98
CA GLU A 49 -9.54 -4.59 -10.60
C GLU A 49 -9.16 -3.48 -9.60
N GLU A 50 -8.68 -3.88 -8.41
CA GLU A 50 -8.34 -2.99 -7.30
C GLU A 50 -6.90 -2.47 -7.38
N VAL A 51 -6.02 -3.22 -8.06
CA VAL A 51 -4.58 -2.98 -8.12
C VAL A 51 -4.14 -2.62 -9.54
N GLU A 52 -3.30 -1.61 -9.67
CA GLU A 52 -2.53 -1.32 -10.87
C GLU A 52 -1.03 -1.40 -10.57
N LEU A 53 -0.30 -2.10 -11.44
CA LEU A 53 1.15 -2.25 -11.36
C LEU A 53 1.83 -1.26 -12.30
N ILE A 54 2.74 -0.46 -11.76
CA ILE A 54 3.45 0.58 -12.49
C ILE A 54 4.94 0.29 -12.42
N GLU A 55 5.54 0.06 -13.59
CA GLU A 55 6.98 -0.14 -13.70
C GLU A 55 7.71 1.19 -13.55
N ILE A 56 8.70 1.21 -12.65
CA ILE A 56 9.58 2.36 -12.48
C ILE A 56 10.67 2.32 -13.56
N PRO A 57 10.76 3.34 -14.44
CA PRO A 57 11.76 3.35 -15.50
C PRO A 57 13.20 3.26 -14.96
N PRO A 58 14.11 2.53 -15.65
CA PRO A 58 15.50 2.35 -15.21
C PRO A 58 16.30 3.65 -15.03
N ILE A 59 15.88 4.74 -15.69
CA ILE A 59 16.53 6.07 -15.58
C ILE A 59 16.50 6.63 -14.14
N TYR A 60 15.51 6.26 -13.33
CA TYR A 60 15.36 6.74 -11.95
C TYR A 60 16.20 5.92 -10.96
N PHE A 61 17.51 5.79 -11.16
CA PHE A 61 18.32 4.74 -10.51
C PHE A 61 18.33 4.75 -8.98
N ASP A 62 18.26 5.91 -8.32
CA ASP A 62 18.33 6.04 -6.85
C ASP A 62 16.94 5.98 -6.18
N ALA A 63 16.91 5.60 -4.90
CA ALA A 63 15.66 5.41 -4.16
C ALA A 63 14.82 6.69 -4.01
N VAL A 64 15.46 7.86 -3.88
CA VAL A 64 14.77 9.13 -3.67
C VAL A 64 14.03 9.53 -4.96
N SER A 65 14.71 9.44 -6.10
CA SER A 65 14.08 9.73 -7.39
C SER A 65 12.92 8.80 -7.72
N GLN A 66 13.02 7.52 -7.32
CA GLN A 66 11.93 6.54 -7.46
C GLN A 66 10.73 6.90 -6.60
N GLN A 67 10.97 7.27 -5.34
CA GLN A 67 9.91 7.67 -4.42
C GLN A 67 9.22 8.96 -4.89
N LEU A 68 9.99 9.96 -5.34
CA LEU A 68 9.44 11.21 -5.86
C LEU A 68 8.61 11.00 -7.13
N LEU A 69 9.06 10.12 -8.04
CA LEU A 69 8.28 9.71 -9.20
C LEU A 69 6.95 9.06 -8.78
N ALA A 70 7.01 8.07 -7.89
CA ALA A 70 5.83 7.35 -7.41
C ALA A 70 4.81 8.29 -6.76
N ILE A 71 5.28 9.22 -5.93
CA ILE A 71 4.42 10.23 -5.29
C ILE A 71 3.76 11.12 -6.34
N ALA A 72 4.53 11.66 -7.28
CA ALA A 72 4.02 12.57 -8.31
C ALA A 72 3.01 11.88 -9.25
N ASP A 73 3.34 10.69 -9.74
CA ASP A 73 2.47 9.92 -10.64
C ASP A 73 1.18 9.49 -9.93
N CYS A 74 1.29 8.98 -8.70
CA CYS A 74 0.12 8.57 -7.91
C CYS A 74 -0.81 9.75 -7.63
N HIS A 75 -0.25 10.91 -7.26
CA HIS A 75 -1.05 12.11 -7.04
C HIS A 75 -1.79 12.56 -8.32
N LEU A 76 -1.10 12.56 -9.47
CA LEU A 76 -1.68 12.95 -10.74
C LEU A 76 -2.79 11.99 -11.21
N ARG A 77 -2.59 10.69 -11.03
CA ARG A 77 -3.62 9.69 -11.31
C ARG A 77 -4.84 10.00 -10.46
N ASN A 78 -4.70 10.07 -9.14
CA ASN A 78 -5.83 10.20 -8.21
C ASN A 78 -6.63 11.50 -8.29
N ARG A 79 -6.10 12.55 -8.96
CA ARG A 79 -6.67 13.90 -8.99
C ARG A 79 -8.16 13.98 -9.33
N LEU A 80 -8.69 13.07 -10.15
CA LEU A 80 -10.08 13.13 -10.63
C LEU A 80 -11.03 12.11 -9.99
N PHE A 81 -10.52 11.17 -9.21
CA PHE A 81 -11.32 10.04 -8.71
C PHE A 81 -11.13 9.73 -7.23
N SER A 82 -10.22 10.40 -6.54
CA SER A 82 -10.09 10.30 -5.09
C SER A 82 -10.07 11.67 -4.43
N ASN A 83 -10.73 11.78 -3.28
CA ASN A 83 -10.65 12.96 -2.41
C ASN A 83 -9.35 12.98 -1.61
N TRP A 84 -8.80 11.79 -1.31
CA TRP A 84 -7.60 11.61 -0.47
C TRP A 84 -6.66 10.58 -1.08
N THR A 85 -5.35 10.85 -1.03
CA THR A 85 -4.32 9.91 -1.51
C THR A 85 -3.40 9.58 -0.35
N ASN A 86 -3.16 8.29 -0.14
CA ASN A 86 -2.21 7.79 0.85
C ASN A 86 -0.90 7.36 0.16
N PHE A 87 0.23 7.76 0.72
CA PHE A 87 1.55 7.27 0.37
C PHE A 87 2.05 6.46 1.57
N SER A 88 2.14 5.14 1.43
CA SER A 88 2.57 4.23 2.50
C SER A 88 3.60 3.25 1.98
N ASP A 89 4.55 2.90 2.85
CA ASP A 89 5.42 1.74 2.62
C ASP A 89 4.68 0.43 2.95
N ILE A 90 5.16 -0.68 2.39
CA ILE A 90 4.48 -1.99 2.48
C ILE A 90 4.41 -2.56 3.90
N ASP A 91 5.27 -2.09 4.80
CA ASP A 91 5.35 -2.48 6.21
C ASP A 91 4.66 -1.48 7.16
N GLU A 92 4.05 -0.42 6.63
CA GLU A 92 3.35 0.60 7.41
C GLU A 92 1.84 0.37 7.45
N ARG A 93 1.23 0.56 8.63
CA ARG A 93 -0.23 0.43 8.83
C ARG A 93 -0.74 1.64 9.60
N MET A 94 -1.57 2.44 8.96
CA MET A 94 -2.34 3.48 9.63
C MET A 94 -3.60 2.87 10.24
N MET A 95 -3.84 3.15 11.52
CA MET A 95 -5.00 2.66 12.26
C MET A 95 -5.53 3.78 13.14
N MET A 96 -6.85 3.91 13.21
CA MET A 96 -7.50 4.81 14.14
C MET A 96 -7.34 4.28 15.57
N THR A 97 -7.30 5.19 16.54
CA THR A 97 -7.25 4.83 17.97
C THR A 97 -8.60 4.35 18.49
N GLU A 98 -9.68 4.72 17.82
CA GLU A 98 -11.05 4.28 18.15
C GLU A 98 -11.45 3.10 17.26
N GLU A 99 -11.98 2.04 17.88
CA GLU A 99 -12.21 0.73 17.23
C GLU A 99 -13.22 0.75 16.07
N LYS A 100 -14.04 1.79 15.96
CA LYS A 100 -15.16 1.86 15.00
C LYS A 100 -15.01 2.91 13.92
N GLU A 101 -13.92 3.67 13.92
CA GLU A 101 -13.68 4.72 12.93
C GLU A 101 -12.65 4.22 11.90
N THR A 102 -13.00 4.30 10.63
CA THR A 102 -12.07 4.08 9.51
C THR A 102 -11.31 5.36 9.17
N LEU A 103 -10.13 5.25 8.55
CA LEU A 103 -9.42 6.43 8.02
C LEU A 103 -10.31 7.26 7.09
N ARG A 104 -11.13 6.60 6.26
CA ARG A 104 -12.05 7.30 5.37
C ARG A 104 -13.07 8.14 6.13
N GLU A 105 -13.73 7.58 7.15
CA GLU A 105 -14.73 8.30 7.96
C GLU A 105 -14.07 9.48 8.66
N PHE A 106 -12.91 9.27 9.28
CA PHE A 106 -12.14 10.35 9.90
C PHE A 106 -11.83 11.49 8.92
N LEU A 107 -11.31 11.15 7.73
CA LEU A 107 -10.95 12.12 6.70
C LEU A 107 -12.17 12.85 6.11
N GLN A 108 -13.36 12.24 6.15
CA GLN A 108 -14.60 12.86 5.66
C GLN A 108 -15.25 13.75 6.71
N ASP A 109 -15.23 13.33 7.97
CA ASP A 109 -16.00 13.99 9.05
C ASP A 109 -15.16 15.05 9.78
N SER A 110 -13.86 14.80 9.94
CA SER A 110 -12.98 15.63 10.78
C SER A 110 -12.15 16.63 9.99
N ILE A 111 -11.94 16.40 8.68
CA ILE A 111 -11.04 17.23 7.87
C ILE A 111 -11.82 18.14 6.94
N SER A 112 -11.69 19.44 7.17
CA SER A 112 -12.23 20.49 6.29
C SER A 112 -11.46 20.61 4.97
N ASP A 113 -12.15 21.02 3.91
CA ASP A 113 -11.60 21.44 2.60
C ASP A 113 -10.47 22.49 2.65
N LYS A 114 -10.21 23.09 3.81
CA LYS A 114 -9.08 24.01 4.03
C LYS A 114 -7.75 23.29 4.24
N ASN A 115 -7.77 21.98 4.50
CA ASN A 115 -6.58 21.18 4.75
C ASN A 115 -6.14 20.48 3.46
N GLY A 116 -4.89 20.68 3.04
CA GLY A 116 -4.32 20.03 1.86
C GLY A 116 -3.61 18.71 2.15
N ALA A 117 -3.30 18.42 3.42
CA ALA A 117 -2.61 17.20 3.85
C ALA A 117 -2.87 16.92 5.34
N VAL A 118 -2.77 15.65 5.72
CA VAL A 118 -2.86 15.18 7.12
C VAL A 118 -1.61 14.34 7.40
N MET A 119 -1.05 14.48 8.58
CA MET A 119 0.11 13.70 9.04
C MET A 119 -0.24 12.99 10.34
N PHE A 120 0.12 11.72 10.44
CA PHE A 120 -0.15 10.88 11.61
C PHE A 120 1.12 10.64 12.41
N ALA A 121 0.98 10.47 13.73
CA ALA A 121 2.08 10.09 14.59
C ALA A 121 2.49 8.63 14.33
N GLN A 122 3.78 8.39 14.16
CA GLN A 122 4.32 7.06 13.89
C GLN A 122 4.60 6.29 15.19
N ARG A 123 4.28 4.99 15.19
CA ARG A 123 4.66 4.06 16.24
C ARG A 123 5.36 2.84 15.64
N TRP A 124 6.55 2.53 16.16
CA TRP A 124 7.32 1.38 15.72
C TRP A 124 6.90 0.12 16.46
N ILE A 125 6.55 -0.93 15.71
CA ILE A 125 6.22 -2.26 16.24
C ILE A 125 7.19 -3.25 15.62
N PHE A 126 8.01 -3.88 16.46
CA PHE A 126 9.00 -4.85 16.00
C PHE A 126 8.38 -6.25 15.91
N LYS A 127 8.53 -6.90 14.75
CA LYS A 127 8.23 -8.33 14.60
C LYS A 127 9.38 -9.15 15.20
N TYR A 128 9.05 -10.19 15.94
CA TYR A 128 10.03 -11.10 16.53
C TYR A 128 10.28 -12.36 15.67
N GLU A 129 9.39 -12.62 14.71
CA GLU A 129 9.41 -13.80 13.86
C GLU A 129 9.63 -13.42 12.39
N LYS A 130 10.26 -14.33 11.63
CA LYS A 130 10.45 -14.17 10.19
C LYS A 130 9.19 -14.55 9.44
N LEU A 131 8.96 -13.89 8.32
CA LEU A 131 7.89 -14.29 7.41
C LEU A 131 8.13 -15.68 6.79
N PRO A 132 7.06 -16.43 6.46
CA PRO A 132 7.18 -17.67 5.72
C PRO A 132 7.88 -17.44 4.37
N GLN A 133 8.85 -18.29 4.06
CA GLN A 133 9.64 -18.16 2.83
C GLN A 133 8.84 -18.48 1.55
N LYS A 134 7.76 -19.27 1.68
CA LYS A 134 6.96 -19.73 0.56
C LYS A 134 5.48 -19.67 0.94
N PHE A 135 4.66 -19.40 -0.07
CA PHE A 135 3.22 -19.63 0.02
C PHE A 135 2.96 -21.13 -0.19
N GLU A 136 2.41 -21.78 0.83
CA GLU A 136 2.05 -23.21 0.80
C GLU A 136 0.54 -23.39 0.61
N ASN A 137 -0.27 -22.56 1.25
CA ASN A 137 -1.73 -22.61 1.11
C ASN A 137 -2.43 -21.31 1.59
N TYR A 138 -3.71 -21.16 1.23
CA TYR A 138 -4.52 -19.98 1.60
C TYR A 138 -4.80 -19.85 3.10
N GLN A 139 -4.65 -20.91 3.92
CA GLN A 139 -4.79 -20.76 5.38
C GLN A 139 -3.70 -19.85 5.96
N GLN A 140 -2.56 -19.71 5.28
CA GLN A 140 -1.48 -18.80 5.68
C GLN A 140 -1.78 -17.32 5.40
N ALA A 141 -2.81 -17.02 4.61
CA ALA A 141 -3.19 -15.67 4.21
C ALA A 141 -4.53 -15.22 4.81
N LEU A 142 -5.17 -16.07 5.62
CA LEU A 142 -6.40 -15.76 6.33
C LEU A 142 -6.07 -15.39 7.78
N PRO A 143 -6.62 -14.28 8.32
CA PRO A 143 -6.38 -13.85 9.70
C PRO A 143 -6.99 -14.80 10.74
#